data_AF-A0A8J6NB49-F1
#
_entry.id   AF-A0A8J6NB49-F1
#
_cell.length_a   1.000
_cell.length_b   1.000
_cell.length_c   1.000
_cell.angle_alpha   90.00
_cell.angle_beta   90.00
_cell.angle_gamma   90.00
#
_symmetry.space_group_name_H-M   'P 1'
#
loop_
_entity.id
_entity.type
_entity.pdbx_description
1 polymer ?
#
loop_
_entity_poly.entity_id
_entity_poly.type
_entity_poly.pdbx_seq_one_letter_code
_entity_poly.pdbx_strand_id
1 'polypeptide(L)'
;MERRTEMVLKGKMARFVGFGCLVIAGMCVASPQSASAAGMAALENTDCVKCHANAPKDVEAAGGKHKTEVTCMDCHDGHPPNVKEIIPACSKCHEGTPHFKLDGCLSCHANPHAPLNFKFADDITAPCLTCHTEQKEKLDANVSVHTELACSFCHAETHPMVPECLNCHESHSADIVQADCNRCHEAHKPLAVAYGDDVPGLQCAACHDSAYALLQSSPAKHHDVACVTCHQAEHKMVPQCEDCHGTPHPEGIHSKFPKCGDCHSIAHDLNNWSEKGKPVK
;
A
#
# COMPACT_ATOMS: atom_id res chain seq x y z
N MET A 1 40.83 36.81 11.38
CA MET A 1 41.75 36.69 10.23
C MET A 1 40.90 36.90 8.97
N GLU A 2 40.75 38.12 8.46
CA GLU A 2 41.67 38.74 7.49
C GLU A 2 41.91 37.80 6.29
N ARG A 3 41.62 38.10 5.03
CA ARG A 3 41.61 39.39 4.31
C ARG A 3 40.84 39.27 2.99
N ARG A 4 40.20 40.39 2.63
CA ARG A 4 39.87 40.76 1.24
C ARG A 4 41.15 40.93 0.43
N THR A 5 41.11 40.64 -0.87
CA THR A 5 41.98 41.29 -1.84
C THR A 5 41.25 41.49 -3.15
N GLU A 6 40.84 42.74 -3.36
CA GLU A 6 40.58 43.31 -4.68
C GLU A 6 41.92 43.52 -5.38
N MET A 7 41.99 43.23 -6.68
CA MET A 7 43.06 43.71 -7.55
C MET A 7 42.48 44.58 -8.64
N VAL A 8 42.59 45.88 -8.40
CA VAL A 8 42.58 46.95 -9.41
C VAL A 8 43.92 46.92 -10.13
N LEU A 9 43.93 46.81 -11.46
CA LEU A 9 45.10 47.19 -12.27
C LEU A 9 44.73 48.26 -13.30
N LYS A 10 45.50 49.34 -13.21
CA LYS A 10 45.47 50.58 -13.97
C LYS A 10 46.05 50.39 -15.38
N GLY A 11 45.34 50.95 -16.35
CA GLY A 11 45.81 51.90 -17.38
C GLY A 11 47.13 51.68 -18.12
N LYS A 12 47.06 51.75 -19.45
CA LYS A 12 48.08 52.41 -20.28
C LYS A 12 47.41 53.09 -21.48
N MET A 13 47.41 54.42 -21.45
CA MET A 13 47.14 55.27 -22.61
C MET A 13 48.34 55.22 -23.55
N ALA A 14 48.09 55.00 -24.84
CA ALA A 14 49.04 55.29 -25.90
C ALA A 14 48.35 56.18 -26.93
N ARG A 15 48.80 57.44 -27.01
CA ARG A 15 48.49 58.39 -28.08
C ARG A 15 49.36 58.03 -29.28
N PHE A 16 48.74 57.85 -30.44
CA PHE A 16 49.42 57.97 -31.73
C PHE A 16 48.68 59.01 -32.57
N VAL A 17 49.45 60.00 -33.02
CA VAL A 17 49.06 61.06 -33.96
C VAL A 17 49.55 60.64 -35.33
N GLY A 18 48.72 60.80 -36.37
CA GLY A 18 49.18 60.67 -37.75
C GLY A 18 48.07 60.77 -38.79
N PHE A 19 48.06 61.89 -39.52
CA PHE A 19 47.72 62.08 -40.94
C PHE A 19 46.56 61.23 -41.52
N GLY A 20 45.42 61.79 -41.90
CA GLY A 20 45.31 62.83 -42.93
C GLY A 20 45.18 62.18 -44.31
N CYS A 21 43.97 61.79 -44.72
CA CYS A 21 43.60 61.71 -46.13
C CYS A 21 42.07 61.75 -46.28
N LEU A 22 41.61 62.83 -46.90
CA LEU A 22 40.23 63.11 -47.25
C LEU A 22 39.84 62.22 -48.45
N VAL A 23 38.91 61.29 -48.27
CA VAL A 23 38.24 60.57 -49.36
C VAL A 23 36.73 60.77 -49.21
N ILE A 24 36.16 61.39 -50.22
CA ILE A 24 34.75 61.74 -50.37
C ILE A 24 33.97 60.43 -50.57
N ALA A 25 33.20 60.01 -49.56
CA ALA A 25 32.27 58.89 -49.65
C ALA A 25 30.84 59.42 -49.51
N GLY A 26 29.99 59.04 -50.47
CA GLY A 26 28.61 59.51 -50.60
C GLY A 26 27.80 59.33 -49.32
N MET A 27 27.15 60.41 -48.89
CA MET A 27 26.14 60.43 -47.84
C MET A 27 24.90 59.66 -48.33
N CYS A 28 24.91 58.33 -48.13
CA CYS A 28 23.68 57.59 -47.91
C CYS A 28 23.27 57.85 -46.47
N VAL A 29 22.21 58.63 -46.29
CA VAL A 29 21.52 58.81 -45.00
C VAL A 29 20.97 57.45 -44.59
N ALA A 30 21.76 56.67 -43.86
CA ALA A 30 21.27 55.53 -43.11
C ALA A 30 20.52 56.10 -41.91
N SER A 31 19.19 56.11 -42.01
CA SER A 31 18.30 56.32 -40.88
C SER A 31 18.76 55.41 -39.72
N PRO A 32 18.89 55.90 -38.48
CA PRO A 32 19.04 55.00 -37.36
C PRO A 32 17.77 54.17 -37.29
N GLN A 33 17.84 52.92 -37.74
CA GLN A 33 16.86 51.92 -37.35
C GLN A 33 17.03 51.79 -35.85
N SER A 34 16.12 52.44 -35.12
CA SER A 34 15.83 52.11 -33.74
C SER A 34 15.67 50.60 -33.69
N ALA A 35 16.66 49.90 -33.17
CA ALA A 35 16.50 48.52 -32.78
C ALA A 35 15.41 48.53 -31.73
N SER A 36 14.19 48.23 -32.17
CA SER A 36 13.12 47.84 -31.27
C SER A 36 13.73 46.78 -30.36
N ALA A 37 13.58 46.95 -29.05
CA ALA A 37 13.70 45.84 -28.12
C ALA A 37 12.63 44.83 -28.54
N ALA A 38 12.98 43.99 -29.52
CA ALA A 38 12.17 42.88 -29.96
C ALA A 38 11.90 42.07 -28.71
N GLY A 39 10.60 42.00 -28.34
CA GLY A 39 10.16 41.29 -27.16
C GLY A 39 10.85 39.94 -27.11
N MET A 40 11.50 39.64 -26.00
CA MET A 40 12.06 38.32 -25.77
C MET A 40 10.94 37.32 -26.06
N ALA A 41 11.22 36.37 -26.97
CA ALA A 41 10.26 35.34 -27.33
C ALA A 41 9.75 34.69 -26.04
N ALA A 42 8.42 34.53 -25.93
CA ALA A 42 7.83 33.84 -24.80
C ALA A 42 8.28 32.37 -24.81
N LEU A 43 8.49 31.81 -23.62
CA LEU A 43 8.82 30.39 -23.46
C LEU A 43 7.59 29.56 -23.80
N GLU A 44 7.75 28.55 -24.65
CA GLU A 44 6.70 27.57 -24.99
C GLU A 44 6.92 26.26 -24.22
N ASN A 45 5.85 25.47 -23.99
CA ASN A 45 5.97 24.17 -23.32
C ASN A 45 6.90 23.18 -24.06
N THR A 46 7.01 23.31 -25.38
CA THR A 46 7.93 22.49 -26.19
C THR A 46 9.40 22.89 -26.03
N ASP A 47 9.69 24.04 -25.41
CA ASP A 47 11.05 24.49 -25.13
C ASP A 47 11.63 23.80 -23.89
N CYS A 48 10.81 23.31 -22.98
CA CYS A 48 11.25 22.75 -21.69
C CYS A 48 12.25 21.59 -21.87
N VAL A 49 12.02 20.71 -22.85
CA VAL A 49 12.87 19.55 -23.14
C VAL A 49 14.27 19.93 -23.65
N LYS A 50 14.44 21.15 -24.17
CA LYS A 50 15.75 21.64 -24.64
C LYS A 50 16.76 21.79 -23.51
N CYS A 51 16.28 21.99 -22.27
CA CYS A 51 17.10 22.17 -21.07
C CYS A 51 16.84 21.14 -19.97
N HIS A 52 15.59 20.68 -19.82
CA HIS A 52 15.17 19.68 -18.84
C HIS A 52 14.90 18.35 -19.53
N ALA A 53 15.89 17.45 -19.55
CA ALA A 53 15.72 16.16 -20.21
C ALA A 53 14.83 15.17 -19.40
N ASN A 54 14.93 15.22 -18.06
CA ASN A 54 14.28 14.22 -17.20
C ASN A 54 12.80 14.53 -16.94
N ALA A 55 12.45 15.77 -16.60
CA ALA A 55 11.07 16.11 -16.22
C ALA A 55 10.03 15.79 -17.31
N PRO A 56 10.21 16.21 -18.59
CA PRO A 56 9.29 15.82 -19.67
C PRO A 56 9.25 14.31 -19.90
N LYS A 57 10.39 13.62 -19.74
CA LYS A 57 10.46 12.15 -19.87
C LYS A 57 9.67 11.44 -18.77
N ASP A 58 9.78 11.92 -17.52
CA ASP A 58 9.06 11.38 -16.38
C ASP A 58 7.56 11.63 -16.51
N VAL A 59 7.14 12.83 -16.94
CA VAL A 59 5.74 13.14 -17.23
C VAL A 59 5.20 12.23 -18.34
N GLU A 60 5.95 12.06 -19.41
CA GLU A 60 5.56 11.21 -20.54
C GLU A 60 5.37 9.75 -20.10
N ALA A 61 6.27 9.25 -19.25
CA ALA A 61 6.27 7.88 -18.78
C ALA A 61 5.23 7.61 -17.67
N ALA A 62 5.04 8.53 -16.73
CA ALA A 62 4.29 8.30 -15.49
C ALA A 62 3.60 9.54 -14.90
N GLY A 63 3.38 10.60 -15.67
CA GLY A 63 2.78 11.85 -15.18
C GLY A 63 1.28 11.78 -14.89
N GLY A 64 0.57 10.77 -15.37
CA GLY A 64 -0.89 10.67 -15.22
C GLY A 64 -1.60 11.91 -15.76
N LYS A 65 -2.45 12.56 -14.95
CA LYS A 65 -3.11 13.82 -15.36
C LYS A 65 -2.14 14.98 -15.58
N HIS A 66 -0.93 14.95 -15.03
CA HIS A 66 0.08 15.97 -15.33
C HIS A 66 0.61 15.89 -16.77
N LYS A 67 0.32 14.79 -17.48
CA LYS A 67 0.66 14.63 -18.90
C LYS A 67 -0.43 15.17 -19.82
N THR A 68 -1.70 15.13 -19.40
CA THR A 68 -2.85 15.39 -20.27
C THR A 68 -3.63 16.65 -19.93
N GLU A 69 -3.69 17.03 -18.64
CA GLU A 69 -4.52 18.14 -18.15
C GLU A 69 -3.72 19.33 -17.61
N VAL A 70 -2.39 19.18 -17.50
CA VAL A 70 -1.50 20.19 -16.93
C VAL A 70 -0.30 20.32 -17.87
N THR A 71 0.13 21.56 -18.12
CA THR A 71 1.34 21.85 -18.87
C THR A 71 2.48 22.25 -17.94
N CYS A 72 3.71 22.32 -18.46
CA CYS A 72 4.86 22.72 -17.65
C CYS A 72 4.63 24.10 -17.02
N MET A 73 4.03 25.03 -17.76
CA MET A 73 3.76 26.40 -17.30
C MET A 73 2.55 26.52 -16.37
N ASP A 74 1.65 25.54 -16.33
CA ASP A 74 0.55 25.53 -15.34
C ASP A 74 1.06 25.24 -13.92
N CYS A 75 2.23 24.58 -13.82
CA CYS A 75 2.93 24.31 -12.57
C CYS A 75 4.16 25.22 -12.36
N HIS A 76 4.79 25.73 -13.42
CA HIS A 76 5.96 26.61 -13.32
C HIS A 76 5.62 28.05 -13.74
N ASP A 77 5.30 28.89 -12.77
CA ASP A 77 4.99 30.32 -12.96
C ASP A 77 6.28 31.16 -13.03
N GLY A 78 7.04 30.95 -14.09
CA GLY A 78 8.30 31.64 -14.37
C GLY A 78 9.52 30.72 -14.35
N HIS A 79 10.70 31.34 -14.51
CA HIS A 79 11.95 30.60 -14.66
C HIS A 79 13.12 31.31 -13.94
N PRO A 80 14.02 30.57 -13.27
CA PRO A 80 15.23 31.14 -12.70
C PRO A 80 16.16 31.78 -13.76
N PRO A 81 16.90 32.85 -13.43
CA PRO A 81 17.02 33.47 -12.11
C PRO A 81 15.93 34.50 -11.78
N ASN A 82 15.03 34.81 -12.71
CA ASN A 82 14.05 35.90 -12.57
C ASN A 82 12.97 35.57 -11.54
N VAL A 83 12.54 34.30 -11.48
CA VAL A 83 11.62 33.79 -10.47
C VAL A 83 12.25 32.58 -9.78
N LYS A 84 12.27 32.58 -8.45
CA LYS A 84 12.90 31.52 -7.64
C LYS A 84 11.89 30.49 -7.14
N GLU A 85 10.77 30.95 -6.59
CA GLU A 85 9.66 30.11 -6.13
C GLU A 85 8.64 29.97 -7.27
N ILE A 86 8.90 29.04 -8.18
CA ILE A 86 8.11 28.87 -9.42
C ILE A 86 6.97 27.86 -9.30
N ILE A 87 7.00 26.98 -8.29
CA ILE A 87 6.04 25.88 -8.11
C ILE A 87 4.97 26.32 -7.09
N PRO A 88 3.67 26.33 -7.45
CA PRO A 88 2.60 26.64 -6.51
C PRO A 88 2.39 25.51 -5.50
N ALA A 89 1.67 25.82 -4.41
CA ALA A 89 1.19 24.79 -3.49
C ALA A 89 0.33 23.75 -4.21
N CYS A 90 0.58 22.46 -3.95
CA CYS A 90 -0.14 21.34 -4.58
C CYS A 90 -1.66 21.46 -4.38
N SER A 91 -2.09 21.98 -3.22
CA SER A 91 -3.49 22.17 -2.86
C SER A 91 -4.26 23.17 -3.74
N LYS A 92 -3.58 23.95 -4.60
CA LYS A 92 -4.27 24.80 -5.59
C LYS A 92 -5.01 23.98 -6.67
N CYS A 93 -4.58 22.74 -6.91
CA CYS A 93 -5.16 21.85 -7.91
C CYS A 93 -5.60 20.51 -7.31
N HIS A 94 -4.94 20.04 -6.24
CA HIS A 94 -5.28 18.81 -5.55
C HIS A 94 -6.24 19.09 -4.38
N GLU A 95 -7.50 18.69 -4.53
CA GLU A 95 -8.56 18.92 -3.53
C GLU A 95 -9.62 17.80 -3.53
N GLY A 96 -10.58 17.89 -2.60
CA GLY A 96 -11.79 17.04 -2.59
C GLY A 96 -11.72 15.81 -1.69
N THR A 97 -10.54 15.40 -1.20
CA THR A 97 -10.41 14.29 -0.24
C THR A 97 -9.59 14.70 0.98
N PRO A 98 -9.73 14.02 2.14
CA PRO A 98 -8.90 14.31 3.31
C PRO A 98 -7.39 14.14 3.05
N HIS A 99 -7.00 13.24 2.13
CA HIS A 99 -5.61 13.04 1.74
C HIS A 99 -4.95 14.32 1.19
N PHE A 100 -5.67 15.08 0.36
CA PHE A 100 -5.12 16.31 -0.23
C PHE A 100 -5.00 17.48 0.76
N LYS A 101 -5.48 17.31 1.99
CA LYS A 101 -5.29 18.27 3.09
C LYS A 101 -4.04 18.01 3.91
N LEU A 102 -3.33 16.91 3.63
CA LEU A 102 -2.08 16.58 4.31
C LEU A 102 -0.96 17.52 3.85
N ASP A 103 -0.13 17.91 4.81
CA ASP A 103 1.10 18.65 4.53
C ASP A 103 2.23 17.69 4.09
N GLY A 104 3.28 18.25 3.50
CA GLY A 104 4.50 17.49 3.20
C GLY A 104 4.33 16.48 2.06
N CYS A 105 3.58 16.81 1.01
CA CYS A 105 3.24 15.91 -0.11
C CYS A 105 4.45 15.13 -0.68
N LEU A 106 5.62 15.78 -0.72
CA LEU A 106 6.86 15.23 -1.25
C LEU A 106 7.51 14.15 -0.36
N SER A 107 7.02 13.92 0.86
CA SER A 107 7.49 12.82 1.72
C SER A 107 7.17 11.46 1.12
N CYS A 108 6.07 11.38 0.36
CA CYS A 108 5.68 10.19 -0.39
C CYS A 108 5.79 10.46 -1.89
N HIS A 109 5.22 11.56 -2.40
CA HIS A 109 5.24 11.92 -3.81
C HIS A 109 6.56 12.61 -4.22
N ALA A 110 7.67 11.90 -4.10
CA ALA A 110 9.01 12.45 -4.28
C ALA A 110 9.27 13.09 -5.66
N ASN A 111 8.54 12.65 -6.70
CA ASN A 111 8.63 13.21 -8.04
C ASN A 111 7.27 13.74 -8.52
N PRO A 112 7.03 15.06 -8.53
CA PRO A 112 5.81 15.67 -9.06
C PRO A 112 5.57 15.40 -10.56
N HIS A 113 6.60 15.02 -11.31
CA HIS A 113 6.51 14.63 -12.72
C HIS A 113 6.10 13.16 -12.90
N ALA A 114 6.17 12.36 -11.83
CA ALA A 114 5.75 10.96 -11.81
C ALA A 114 5.00 10.68 -10.49
N PRO A 115 3.87 11.37 -10.22
CA PRO A 115 3.31 11.49 -8.88
C PRO A 115 2.85 10.16 -8.29
N LEU A 116 2.50 9.17 -9.11
CA LEU A 116 2.08 7.84 -8.64
C LEU A 116 3.24 6.84 -8.54
N ASN A 117 4.45 7.24 -8.95
CA ASN A 117 5.65 6.45 -8.80
C ASN A 117 6.38 6.88 -7.52
N PHE A 118 5.85 6.42 -6.38
CA PHE A 118 6.42 6.69 -5.08
C PHE A 118 6.80 5.41 -4.35
N LYS A 119 7.68 5.57 -3.36
CA LYS A 119 7.98 4.57 -2.36
C LYS A 119 7.64 5.12 -1.00
N PHE A 120 7.04 4.29 -0.15
CA PHE A 120 6.83 4.65 1.24
C PHE A 120 8.13 4.52 2.01
N ALA A 121 8.32 5.43 2.99
CA ALA A 121 9.25 5.17 4.06
C ALA A 121 8.64 4.12 5.01
N ASP A 122 9.51 3.43 5.73
CA ASP A 122 9.10 2.63 6.89
C ASP A 122 8.53 3.61 7.94
N ASP A 123 7.45 3.24 8.62
CA ASP A 123 6.77 4.06 9.66
C ASP A 123 5.77 5.14 9.17
N ILE A 124 4.91 4.80 8.20
CA ILE A 124 3.81 5.65 7.74
C ILE A 124 2.47 4.99 8.05
N THR A 125 1.64 5.71 8.83
CA THR A 125 0.27 5.29 9.17
C THR A 125 -0.75 6.40 8.91
N ALA A 126 -0.54 7.60 9.46
CA ALA A 126 -1.57 8.65 9.45
C ALA A 126 -2.09 9.02 8.04
N PRO A 127 -1.26 9.15 6.99
CA PRO A 127 -1.74 9.39 5.63
C PRO A 127 -2.61 8.27 5.07
N CYS A 128 -2.37 7.01 5.44
CA CYS A 128 -3.14 5.86 4.96
C CYS A 128 -4.58 5.91 5.48
N LEU A 129 -4.75 6.39 6.72
CA LEU A 129 -6.04 6.46 7.41
C LEU A 129 -6.97 7.54 6.88
N THR A 130 -6.54 8.37 5.92
CA THR A 130 -7.45 9.27 5.21
C THR A 130 -8.43 8.53 4.30
N CYS A 131 -8.11 7.28 3.95
CA CYS A 131 -8.93 6.39 3.11
C CYS A 131 -9.16 5.00 3.74
N HIS A 132 -8.23 4.50 4.54
CA HIS A 132 -8.26 3.16 5.14
C HIS A 132 -8.63 3.17 6.63
N THR A 133 -9.80 3.71 6.97
CA THR A 133 -10.25 3.80 8.37
C THR A 133 -10.67 2.44 8.94
N GLU A 134 -11.37 1.63 8.15
CA GLU A 134 -11.88 0.31 8.56
C GLU A 134 -10.74 -0.63 9.01
N GLN A 135 -9.60 -0.59 8.30
CA GLN A 135 -8.42 -1.40 8.62
C GLN A 135 -7.86 -1.06 10.00
N LYS A 136 -7.86 0.24 10.37
CA LYS A 136 -7.46 0.68 11.70
C LYS A 136 -8.46 0.25 12.77
N GLU A 137 -9.75 0.40 12.50
CA GLU A 137 -10.81 -0.06 13.41
C GLU A 137 -10.71 -1.56 13.69
N LYS A 138 -10.41 -2.38 12.67
CA LYS A 138 -10.18 -3.82 12.83
C LYS A 138 -8.96 -4.12 13.72
N LEU A 139 -7.82 -3.46 13.48
CA LEU A 139 -6.61 -3.63 14.28
C LEU A 139 -6.79 -3.19 15.73
N ASP A 140 -7.55 -2.12 15.96
CA ASP A 140 -7.83 -1.60 17.31
C ASP A 140 -8.79 -2.51 18.08
N ALA A 141 -9.80 -3.05 17.40
CA ALA A 141 -10.74 -4.00 17.99
C ALA A 141 -10.13 -5.39 18.21
N ASN A 142 -9.05 -5.74 17.50
CA ASN A 142 -8.43 -7.07 17.51
C ASN A 142 -6.92 -6.97 17.73
N VAL A 143 -6.54 -6.46 18.90
CA VAL A 143 -5.14 -6.18 19.26
C VAL A 143 -4.25 -7.41 19.06
N SER A 144 -3.19 -7.22 18.29
CA SER A 144 -2.13 -8.21 18.06
C SER A 144 -0.79 -7.49 17.82
N VAL A 145 0.27 -8.24 17.53
CA VAL A 145 1.57 -7.64 17.13
C VAL A 145 1.43 -6.68 15.92
N HIS A 146 0.45 -6.92 15.04
CA HIS A 146 0.21 -6.07 13.88
C HIS A 146 -0.32 -4.68 14.26
N THR A 147 -0.94 -4.52 15.43
CA THR A 147 -1.44 -3.23 15.91
C THR A 147 -0.30 -2.26 16.23
N GLU A 148 0.91 -2.78 16.48
CA GLU A 148 2.13 -2.01 16.76
C GLU A 148 2.90 -1.62 15.49
N LEU A 149 2.56 -2.23 14.35
CA LEU A 149 3.24 -1.99 13.08
C LEU A 149 2.59 -0.81 12.35
N ALA A 150 3.43 0.01 11.72
CA ALA A 150 2.94 1.03 10.80
C ALA A 150 2.37 0.40 9.52
N CYS A 151 1.39 1.06 8.90
CA CYS A 151 0.77 0.53 7.67
C CYS A 151 1.81 0.27 6.57
N SER A 152 2.78 1.17 6.38
CA SER A 152 3.83 1.01 5.37
C SER A 152 4.86 -0.06 5.67
N PHE A 153 4.92 -0.58 6.91
CA PHE A 153 5.81 -1.71 7.23
C PHE A 153 5.40 -2.96 6.44
N CYS A 154 4.09 -3.23 6.41
CA CYS A 154 3.53 -4.34 5.64
C CYS A 154 3.23 -3.93 4.19
N HIS A 155 2.59 -2.77 4.00
CA HIS A 155 2.26 -2.22 2.67
C HIS A 155 3.40 -1.35 2.13
N ALA A 156 4.57 -1.97 2.00
CA ALA A 156 5.79 -1.32 1.53
C ALA A 156 5.79 -1.03 0.02
N GLU A 157 6.78 -0.26 -0.41
CA GLU A 157 7.17 -0.02 -1.81
C GLU A 157 6.20 0.73 -2.71
N THR A 158 4.93 0.35 -2.82
CA THR A 158 3.98 0.94 -3.76
C THR A 158 2.54 0.87 -3.24
N HIS A 159 1.66 1.65 -3.85
CA HIS A 159 0.23 1.58 -3.59
C HIS A 159 -0.57 1.50 -4.90
N PRO A 160 -1.49 0.53 -5.05
CA PRO A 160 -1.87 -0.49 -4.07
C PRO A 160 -0.89 -1.68 -4.05
N MET A 161 -0.61 -2.22 -2.87
CA MET A 161 0.17 -3.44 -2.68
C MET A 161 -0.40 -4.23 -1.48
N VAL A 162 -0.55 -5.54 -1.61
CA VAL A 162 -0.90 -6.43 -0.49
C VAL A 162 0.27 -7.39 -0.29
N PRO A 163 0.90 -7.41 0.89
CA PRO A 163 2.07 -8.26 1.12
C PRO A 163 1.66 -9.72 1.28
N GLU A 164 2.60 -10.61 0.95
CA GLU A 164 2.45 -12.04 1.21
C GLU A 164 2.68 -12.32 2.71
N CYS A 165 1.77 -13.09 3.30
CA CYS A 165 1.81 -13.49 4.72
C CYS A 165 3.08 -14.30 5.02
N LEU A 166 3.45 -15.19 4.11
CA LEU A 166 4.60 -16.07 4.23
C LEU A 166 5.96 -15.37 4.14
N ASN A 167 6.00 -14.06 3.86
CA ASN A 167 7.24 -13.27 3.97
C ASN A 167 7.71 -13.14 5.43
N CYS A 168 6.80 -13.28 6.40
CA CYS A 168 7.11 -13.16 7.82
C CYS A 168 6.53 -14.29 8.68
N HIS A 169 5.49 -14.99 8.21
CA HIS A 169 4.86 -16.08 8.93
C HIS A 169 5.23 -17.46 8.36
N GLU A 170 5.42 -18.43 9.24
CA GLU A 170 5.50 -19.84 8.84
C GLU A 170 4.09 -20.42 8.67
N SER A 171 3.93 -21.28 7.66
CA SER A 171 2.67 -21.99 7.46
C SER A 171 2.45 -23.06 8.53
N HIS A 172 1.18 -23.34 8.87
CA HIS A 172 0.83 -24.37 9.83
C HIS A 172 1.03 -25.79 9.28
N SER A 173 1.13 -25.96 7.96
CA SER A 173 1.49 -27.21 7.30
C SER A 173 2.00 -26.97 5.88
N ALA A 174 2.57 -28.01 5.26
CA ALA A 174 2.99 -27.93 3.86
C ALA A 174 1.80 -27.79 2.86
N ASP A 175 0.60 -28.14 3.31
CA ASP A 175 -0.62 -28.11 2.49
C ASP A 175 -1.37 -26.77 2.56
N ILE A 176 -0.98 -25.89 3.49
CA ILE A 176 -1.52 -24.53 3.61
C ILE A 176 -0.54 -23.59 2.91
N VAL A 177 -0.94 -23.02 1.77
CA VAL A 177 -0.12 -22.10 0.99
C VAL A 177 -0.58 -20.65 1.18
N GLN A 178 0.15 -19.71 0.60
CA GLN A 178 -0.13 -18.27 0.70
C GLN A 178 -1.58 -17.89 0.34
N ALA A 179 -2.17 -18.56 -0.65
CA ALA A 179 -3.56 -18.35 -1.04
C ALA A 179 -4.59 -18.79 0.02
N ASP A 180 -4.19 -19.63 0.97
CA ASP A 180 -5.06 -20.18 2.01
C ASP A 180 -5.06 -19.37 3.30
N CYS A 181 -4.08 -18.49 3.52
CA CYS A 181 -3.94 -17.75 4.78
C CYS A 181 -5.22 -16.98 5.16
N ASN A 182 -5.83 -16.34 4.15
CA ASN A 182 -7.05 -15.55 4.31
C ASN A 182 -8.34 -16.37 4.41
N ARG A 183 -8.27 -17.71 4.33
CA ARG A 183 -9.42 -18.58 4.58
C ARG A 183 -9.78 -18.65 6.06
N CYS A 184 -8.80 -18.43 6.94
CA CYS A 184 -8.95 -18.54 8.39
C CYS A 184 -8.60 -17.25 9.13
N HIS A 185 -7.62 -16.49 8.63
CA HIS A 185 -7.10 -15.28 9.29
C HIS A 185 -7.32 -14.07 8.40
N GLU A 186 -7.92 -12.99 8.90
CA GLU A 186 -7.87 -11.70 8.19
C GLU A 186 -6.63 -10.90 8.63
N ALA A 187 -5.90 -10.31 7.67
CA ALA A 187 -4.65 -9.57 7.94
C ALA A 187 -4.77 -8.48 9.03
N HIS A 188 -5.93 -7.81 9.13
CA HIS A 188 -6.18 -6.74 10.10
C HIS A 188 -6.89 -7.20 11.39
N LYS A 189 -7.13 -8.51 11.55
CA LYS A 189 -7.62 -9.12 12.80
C LYS A 189 -7.24 -10.61 12.88
N PRO A 190 -5.95 -10.95 12.80
CA PRO A 190 -5.50 -12.33 12.57
C PRO A 190 -5.87 -13.29 13.71
N LEU A 191 -6.15 -12.79 14.92
CA LEU A 191 -6.56 -13.62 16.06
C LEU A 191 -8.04 -14.01 16.06
N ALA A 192 -8.88 -13.28 15.31
CA ALA A 192 -10.30 -13.55 15.17
C ALA A 192 -10.51 -14.59 14.05
N VAL A 193 -10.11 -15.84 14.33
CA VAL A 193 -10.12 -16.93 13.36
C VAL A 193 -11.56 -17.26 12.95
N ALA A 194 -11.87 -17.01 11.69
CA ALA A 194 -13.16 -17.27 11.07
C ALA A 194 -12.92 -17.88 9.70
N TYR A 195 -13.78 -18.81 9.30
CA TYR A 195 -13.59 -19.59 8.09
C TYR A 195 -14.90 -20.01 7.44
N GLY A 196 -14.84 -20.29 6.14
CA GLY A 196 -15.96 -20.75 5.34
C GLY A 196 -16.30 -22.23 5.54
N ASP A 197 -17.37 -22.67 4.88
CA ASP A 197 -17.84 -24.05 4.83
C ASP A 197 -17.04 -24.93 3.85
N ASP A 198 -16.05 -24.35 3.17
CA ASP A 198 -15.23 -24.98 2.14
C ASP A 198 -13.79 -25.32 2.61
N VAL A 199 -13.45 -25.05 3.88
CA VAL A 199 -12.12 -25.37 4.41
C VAL A 199 -11.96 -26.89 4.57
N PRO A 200 -10.98 -27.52 3.90
CA PRO A 200 -10.76 -28.96 3.99
C PRO A 200 -10.36 -29.38 5.41
N GLY A 201 -10.90 -30.50 5.90
CA GLY A 201 -10.58 -30.99 7.24
C GLY A 201 -9.09 -31.29 7.47
N LEU A 202 -8.33 -31.57 6.40
CA LEU A 202 -6.88 -31.73 6.47
C LEU A 202 -6.17 -30.43 6.91
N GLN A 203 -6.70 -29.26 6.56
CA GLN A 203 -6.14 -27.99 7.04
C GLN A 203 -6.37 -27.80 8.55
N CYS A 204 -7.47 -28.32 9.09
CA CYS A 204 -7.71 -28.36 10.53
C CYS A 204 -6.75 -29.33 11.24
N ALA A 205 -6.38 -30.43 10.57
CA ALA A 205 -5.46 -31.45 11.09
C ALA A 205 -4.04 -30.93 11.35
N ALA A 206 -3.66 -29.78 10.75
CA ALA A 206 -2.39 -29.11 11.05
C ALA A 206 -2.21 -28.81 12.55
N CYS A 207 -3.32 -28.53 13.27
CA CYS A 207 -3.31 -28.35 14.72
C CYS A 207 -4.16 -29.41 15.46
N HIS A 208 -5.09 -30.07 14.77
CA HIS A 208 -6.02 -31.05 15.33
C HIS A 208 -5.79 -32.47 14.77
N ASP A 209 -4.53 -32.88 14.71
CA ASP A 209 -4.10 -34.18 14.17
C ASP A 209 -4.86 -35.37 14.77
N SER A 210 -5.04 -35.35 16.08
CA SER A 210 -5.63 -36.42 16.87
C SER A 210 -7.13 -36.52 16.61
N ALA A 211 -7.83 -35.38 16.56
CA ALA A 211 -9.27 -35.36 16.28
C ALA A 211 -9.54 -35.78 14.82
N TYR A 212 -8.70 -35.33 13.88
CA TYR A 212 -8.79 -35.73 12.49
C TYR A 212 -8.56 -37.24 12.33
N ALA A 213 -7.49 -37.78 12.91
CA ALA A 213 -7.18 -39.20 12.85
C ALA A 213 -8.31 -40.06 13.46
N LEU A 214 -8.83 -39.63 14.61
CA LEU A 214 -9.92 -40.34 15.29
C LEU A 214 -11.18 -40.37 14.42
N LEU A 215 -11.59 -39.23 13.87
CA LEU A 215 -12.74 -39.14 12.98
C LEU A 215 -12.56 -40.00 11.73
N GLN A 216 -11.39 -39.94 11.09
CA GLN A 216 -11.09 -40.76 9.90
C GLN A 216 -11.08 -42.26 10.19
N SER A 217 -10.71 -42.67 11.40
CA SER A 217 -10.72 -44.07 11.83
C SER A 217 -12.10 -44.56 12.32
N SER A 218 -13.05 -43.64 12.53
CA SER A 218 -14.34 -43.97 13.09
C SER A 218 -15.17 -44.80 12.09
N PRO A 219 -15.85 -45.89 12.55
CA PRO A 219 -16.77 -46.63 11.70
C PRO A 219 -18.12 -45.91 11.50
N ALA A 220 -18.36 -44.80 12.20
CA ALA A 220 -19.58 -44.02 12.08
C ALA A 220 -19.57 -43.15 10.82
N LYS A 221 -20.76 -42.91 10.23
CA LYS A 221 -20.93 -42.06 9.02
C LYS A 221 -20.40 -40.63 9.15
N HIS A 222 -20.12 -40.16 10.37
CA HIS A 222 -19.52 -38.84 10.59
C HIS A 222 -18.12 -38.71 9.96
N HIS A 223 -17.39 -39.82 9.73
CA HIS A 223 -16.07 -39.77 9.10
C HIS A 223 -16.04 -39.13 7.70
N ASP A 224 -17.19 -39.12 7.00
CA ASP A 224 -17.37 -38.50 5.69
C ASP A 224 -17.79 -37.01 5.78
N VAL A 225 -18.01 -36.49 6.99
CA VAL A 225 -18.47 -35.11 7.22
C VAL A 225 -17.27 -34.19 7.43
N ALA A 226 -17.23 -33.07 6.70
CA ALA A 226 -16.16 -32.09 6.84
C ALA A 226 -16.21 -31.41 8.23
N CYS A 227 -15.04 -31.08 8.78
CA CYS A 227 -14.91 -30.44 10.10
C CYS A 227 -15.80 -29.19 10.22
N VAL A 228 -15.79 -28.35 9.18
CA VAL A 228 -16.55 -27.09 9.09
C VAL A 228 -18.05 -27.27 9.00
N THR A 229 -18.56 -28.46 8.67
CA THR A 229 -20.00 -28.75 8.74
C THR A 229 -20.49 -28.73 10.18
N CYS A 230 -19.69 -29.21 11.12
CA CYS A 230 -20.00 -29.16 12.55
C CYS A 230 -19.44 -27.89 13.21
N HIS A 231 -18.16 -27.60 13.01
CA HIS A 231 -17.46 -26.46 13.59
C HIS A 231 -17.57 -25.24 12.69
N GLN A 232 -18.77 -24.68 12.55
CA GLN A 232 -19.06 -23.62 11.57
C GLN A 232 -18.56 -22.24 11.99
N ALA A 233 -18.31 -21.40 10.97
CA ALA A 233 -18.08 -19.96 11.00
C ALA A 233 -16.84 -19.45 11.74
N GLU A 234 -16.57 -19.94 12.95
CA GLU A 234 -15.50 -19.45 13.80
C GLU A 234 -14.81 -20.56 14.59
N HIS A 235 -13.53 -20.34 14.86
CA HIS A 235 -12.76 -21.27 15.66
C HIS A 235 -13.31 -21.38 17.09
N LYS A 236 -13.24 -22.59 17.66
CA LYS A 236 -13.82 -22.98 18.96
C LYS A 236 -15.35 -23.05 19.01
N MET A 237 -16.04 -22.79 17.90
CA MET A 237 -17.46 -23.14 17.82
C MET A 237 -17.59 -24.67 17.93
N VAL A 238 -18.39 -25.15 18.88
CA VAL A 238 -18.76 -26.56 19.01
C VAL A 238 -20.28 -26.64 19.09
N PRO A 239 -20.95 -27.31 18.14
CA PRO A 239 -22.41 -27.39 18.13
C PRO A 239 -22.90 -28.33 19.23
N GLN A 240 -24.16 -28.20 19.60
CA GLN A 240 -24.85 -29.24 20.34
C GLN A 240 -25.25 -30.37 19.40
N CYS A 241 -25.30 -31.61 19.89
CA CYS A 241 -25.74 -32.75 19.10
C CYS A 241 -27.19 -32.55 18.57
N GLU A 242 -28.02 -31.90 19.39
CA GLU A 242 -29.43 -31.65 19.13
C GLU A 242 -29.64 -30.64 17.98
N ASP A 243 -28.65 -29.78 17.69
CA ASP A 243 -28.73 -28.79 16.60
C ASP A 243 -28.91 -29.47 15.23
N CYS A 244 -28.43 -30.71 15.09
CA CYS A 244 -28.58 -31.51 13.88
C CYS A 244 -29.47 -32.75 14.07
N HIS A 245 -29.45 -33.38 15.25
CA HIS A 245 -30.15 -34.64 15.50
C HIS A 245 -31.51 -34.49 16.18
N GLY A 246 -31.86 -33.30 16.68
CA GLY A 246 -33.05 -33.10 17.51
C GLY A 246 -33.04 -34.00 18.74
N THR A 247 -34.20 -34.53 19.12
CA THR A 247 -34.37 -35.42 20.28
C THR A 247 -34.66 -36.86 19.84
N PRO A 248 -33.63 -37.70 19.59
CA PRO A 248 -33.81 -39.06 19.06
C PRO A 248 -34.36 -40.06 20.10
N HIS A 249 -34.32 -39.71 21.38
CA HIS A 249 -34.81 -40.52 22.49
C HIS A 249 -36.02 -39.87 23.19
N PRO A 250 -36.84 -40.65 23.92
CA PRO A 250 -37.91 -40.10 24.76
C PRO A 250 -37.38 -39.18 25.86
N GLU A 251 -38.21 -38.23 26.31
CA GLU A 251 -37.88 -37.20 27.32
C GLU A 251 -37.27 -37.78 28.62
N GLY A 252 -37.72 -38.95 29.06
CA GLY A 252 -37.20 -39.59 30.27
C GLY A 252 -35.72 -39.97 30.20
N ILE A 253 -35.19 -40.26 28.99
CA ILE A 253 -33.75 -40.53 28.79
C ILE A 253 -32.96 -39.24 28.90
N HIS A 254 -33.36 -38.20 28.16
CA HIS A 254 -32.70 -36.90 28.17
C HIS A 254 -32.72 -36.24 29.56
N SER A 255 -33.81 -36.42 30.31
CA SER A 255 -33.94 -35.92 31.69
C SER A 255 -32.94 -36.58 32.65
N LYS A 256 -32.62 -37.87 32.44
CA LYS A 256 -31.72 -38.64 33.31
C LYS A 256 -30.26 -38.56 32.85
N PHE A 257 -30.03 -38.44 31.54
CA PHE A 257 -28.72 -38.40 30.89
C PHE A 257 -28.67 -37.19 29.95
N PRO A 258 -28.40 -35.99 30.47
CA PRO A 258 -28.45 -34.77 29.68
C PRO A 258 -27.28 -34.62 28.69
N LYS A 259 -26.28 -35.52 28.75
CA LYS A 259 -25.12 -35.53 27.84
C LYS A 259 -25.17 -36.76 26.97
N CYS A 260 -25.35 -36.56 25.66
CA CYS A 260 -25.35 -37.65 24.68
C CYS A 260 -24.08 -38.52 24.79
N GLY A 261 -22.94 -37.88 25.06
CA GLY A 261 -21.64 -38.55 25.13
C GLY A 261 -21.46 -39.52 26.30
N ASP A 262 -22.32 -39.49 27.31
CA ASP A 262 -22.29 -40.47 28.40
C ASP A 262 -22.58 -41.90 27.87
N CYS A 263 -23.32 -42.01 26.76
CA CYS A 263 -23.61 -43.27 26.06
C CYS A 263 -22.99 -43.34 24.67
N HIS A 264 -22.84 -42.20 23.98
CA HIS A 264 -22.43 -42.14 22.58
C HIS A 264 -20.96 -41.71 22.35
N SER A 265 -20.18 -41.50 23.42
CA SER A 265 -18.80 -41.00 23.35
C SER A 265 -18.74 -39.58 22.75
N ILE A 266 -17.77 -39.26 21.88
CA ILE A 266 -17.62 -37.95 21.25
C ILE A 266 -17.95 -38.01 19.75
N ALA A 267 -18.23 -36.86 19.14
CA ALA A 267 -18.58 -36.77 17.72
C ALA A 267 -17.49 -37.34 16.80
N HIS A 268 -16.22 -37.22 17.17
CA HIS A 268 -15.09 -37.77 16.44
C HIS A 268 -14.91 -39.28 16.61
N ASP A 269 -15.62 -39.94 17.53
CA ASP A 269 -15.48 -41.38 17.83
C ASP A 269 -16.77 -42.01 18.34
N LEU A 270 -17.84 -41.81 17.58
CA LEU A 270 -19.20 -42.05 18.03
C LEU A 270 -19.46 -43.55 18.25
N ASN A 271 -19.98 -43.91 19.42
CA ASN A 271 -20.27 -45.29 19.86
C ASN A 271 -19.06 -46.26 19.88
N ASN A 272 -17.84 -45.76 19.83
CA ASN A 272 -16.64 -46.60 19.87
C ASN A 272 -16.06 -46.64 21.30
N TRP A 273 -16.50 -47.62 22.07
CA TRP A 273 -16.04 -47.83 23.44
C TRP A 273 -15.00 -48.96 23.44
N SER A 274 -13.81 -48.75 24.02
CA SER A 274 -12.90 -49.88 24.27
C SER A 274 -13.54 -50.85 25.28
N GLU A 275 -13.12 -52.11 25.28
CA GLU A 275 -13.65 -53.17 26.17
C GLU A 275 -13.56 -52.86 27.68
N LYS A 276 -12.95 -51.73 28.08
CA LYS A 276 -12.88 -51.24 29.46
C LYS A 276 -13.58 -49.90 29.69
N GLY A 277 -14.51 -49.51 28.82
CA GLY A 277 -15.33 -48.30 28.99
C GLY A 277 -14.51 -47.00 28.99
N LYS A 278 -13.37 -46.99 28.30
CA LYS A 278 -12.55 -45.79 28.07
C LYS A 278 -12.46 -45.51 26.57
N PRO A 279 -12.38 -44.24 26.14
CA PRO A 279 -12.11 -43.91 24.74
C PRO A 279 -10.84 -44.63 24.28
N VAL A 280 -10.85 -45.17 23.07
CA VAL A 280 -9.61 -45.65 22.43
C VAL A 280 -8.75 -44.39 22.23
N LYS A 281 -7.51 -44.42 22.74
CA LYS A 281 -6.56 -43.32 22.58
C LYS A 281 -6.04 -43.25 21.16
#